data_AF-A0A8K0XND3-F1
#
_entry.id   AF-A0A8K0XND3-F1
#
_cell.length_a   1.000
_cell.length_b   1.000
_cell.length_c   1.000
_cell.angle_alpha   90.00
_cell.angle_beta   90.00
_cell.angle_gamma   90.00
#
_symmetry.space_group_name_H-M   'P 1'
#
loop_
_entity.id
_entity.type
_entity.pdbx_description
1 polymer ?
#
loop_
_entity_poly.entity_id
_entity_poly.type
_entity_poly.pdbx_seq_one_letter_code
_entity_poly.pdbx_strand_id
1 'polypeptide(L)'
;MVDWRSHEVETACLDAYVRIDAFVLGVYLYWYCLTLNAIEMPLFLRNLKFSYTHIPYVLGRAGGVAGAIIMITLSTEDYGSYCERLRPVMPVVAAIVVTCSSTNIAIRPLTLFRRNYYILGVLGVALITHWLMATTAPTGKCVAALSASENHSNMIILFYTYTILWDLLILGFTIYGLATCLPAQTSPLWRRLYSQGVVYVIATALLNIPMLPQELPSALWYLLLLLFH
;
A
#
# COMPACT_ATOMS: atom_id res chain seq x y z
N MET A 1 -0.78 -34.03 -8.43
CA MET A 1 -0.55 -32.68 -7.87
C MET A 1 -1.27 -31.70 -8.77
N VAL A 2 -1.91 -30.66 -8.20
CA VAL A 2 -2.58 -29.61 -8.99
C VAL A 2 -1.50 -28.82 -9.73
N ASP A 3 -1.68 -28.63 -11.04
CA ASP A 3 -0.82 -27.75 -11.82
C ASP A 3 -1.28 -26.30 -11.66
N TRP A 4 -0.59 -25.56 -10.81
CA TRP A 4 -0.86 -24.15 -10.51
C TRP A 4 -0.61 -23.22 -11.69
N ARG A 5 0.06 -23.69 -12.75
CA ARG A 5 0.29 -22.94 -14.00
C ARG A 5 -0.67 -23.35 -15.12
N SER A 6 -1.67 -24.18 -14.82
CA SER A 6 -2.71 -24.50 -15.80
C SER A 6 -3.58 -23.27 -16.06
N HIS A 7 -3.85 -22.99 -17.33
CA HIS A 7 -4.67 -21.85 -17.76
C HIS A 7 -6.04 -21.79 -17.06
N GLU A 8 -6.62 -22.95 -16.73
CA GLU A 8 -7.88 -23.04 -15.99
C GLU A 8 -7.76 -22.52 -14.56
N VAL A 9 -6.73 -22.92 -13.81
CA VAL A 9 -6.48 -22.43 -12.44
C VAL A 9 -6.18 -20.94 -12.47
N GLU A 10 -5.35 -20.51 -13.42
CA GLU A 10 -4.96 -19.13 -13.55
C GLU A 10 -6.16 -18.20 -13.87
N THR A 11 -7.02 -18.59 -14.81
CA THR A 11 -8.25 -17.83 -15.13
C THR A 11 -9.25 -17.83 -13.99
N ALA A 12 -9.42 -18.95 -13.27
CA ALA A 12 -10.26 -19.00 -12.07
C ALA A 12 -9.73 -18.10 -10.94
N CYS A 13 -8.41 -18.06 -10.73
CA CYS A 13 -7.78 -17.16 -9.77
C CYS A 13 -7.98 -15.68 -10.14
N LEU A 14 -7.87 -15.33 -11.42
CA LEU A 14 -8.14 -13.97 -11.88
C LEU A 14 -9.60 -13.57 -11.70
N ASP A 15 -10.55 -14.41 -12.06
CA ASP A 15 -11.98 -14.13 -11.85
C ASP A 15 -12.27 -13.93 -10.35
N ALA A 16 -11.73 -14.80 -9.48
CA ALA A 16 -11.85 -14.64 -8.03
C ALA A 16 -11.22 -13.32 -7.55
N TYR A 17 -10.03 -12.98 -8.03
CA TYR A 17 -9.33 -11.74 -7.69
C TYR A 17 -10.15 -10.50 -8.07
N VAL A 18 -10.68 -10.47 -9.29
CA VAL A 18 -11.51 -9.36 -9.80
C VAL A 18 -12.78 -9.19 -8.98
N ARG A 19 -13.45 -10.27 -8.60
CA ARG A 19 -14.64 -10.22 -7.74
C ARG A 19 -14.33 -9.70 -6.35
N ILE A 20 -13.19 -10.11 -5.78
CA ILE A 20 -12.71 -9.59 -4.49
C ILE A 20 -12.39 -8.10 -4.62
N ASP A 21 -11.68 -7.69 -5.68
CA ASP A 21 -11.32 -6.28 -5.90
C ASP A 21 -12.56 -5.41 -6.10
N ALA A 22 -13.55 -5.87 -6.87
CA ALA A 22 -14.84 -5.19 -7.03
C ALA A 22 -15.61 -5.06 -5.72
N PHE A 23 -15.62 -6.11 -4.88
CA PHE A 23 -16.23 -6.07 -3.56
C PHE A 23 -15.51 -5.07 -2.64
N VAL A 24 -14.18 -5.13 -2.57
CA VAL A 24 -13.34 -4.22 -1.78
C VAL A 24 -13.52 -2.78 -2.25
N LEU A 25 -13.57 -2.54 -3.56
CA LEU A 25 -13.87 -1.24 -4.15
C LEU A 25 -15.25 -0.73 -3.73
N GLY A 26 -16.28 -1.57 -3.74
CA GLY A 26 -17.62 -1.21 -3.27
C GLY A 26 -17.62 -0.77 -1.80
N VAL A 27 -16.98 -1.54 -0.93
CA VAL A 27 -16.81 -1.20 0.50
C VAL A 27 -16.03 0.10 0.66
N TYR A 28 -14.95 0.26 -0.11
CA TYR A 28 -14.11 1.45 -0.08
C TYR A 28 -14.85 2.70 -0.53
N LEU A 29 -15.62 2.61 -1.63
CA LEU A 29 -16.45 3.70 -2.14
C LEU A 29 -17.54 4.09 -1.16
N TYR A 30 -18.16 3.13 -0.46
CA TYR A 30 -19.11 3.44 0.61
C TYR A 30 -18.45 4.32 1.68
N TRP A 31 -17.27 3.95 2.17
CA TRP A 31 -16.50 4.76 3.13
C TRP A 31 -16.03 6.09 2.52
N TYR A 32 -15.71 6.12 1.22
CA TYR A 32 -15.39 7.32 0.46
C TYR A 32 -16.54 8.33 0.49
N CYS A 33 -17.76 7.88 0.18
CA CYS A 33 -18.96 8.71 0.20
C CYS A 33 -19.28 9.26 1.59
N LEU A 34 -19.12 8.46 2.65
CA LEU A 34 -19.38 8.89 4.03
C LEU A 34 -18.45 10.03 4.47
N THR A 35 -17.18 10.00 4.06
CA THR A 35 -16.20 11.03 4.42
C THR A 35 -16.20 12.23 3.48
N LEU A 36 -16.74 12.07 2.26
CA LEU A 36 -16.67 13.05 1.17
C LEU A 36 -17.09 14.45 1.60
N ASN A 37 -18.22 14.55 2.32
CA ASN A 37 -18.74 15.81 2.81
C ASN A 37 -17.96 16.38 4.00
N ALA A 38 -17.30 15.53 4.77
CA ALA A 38 -16.60 15.92 6.00
C ALA A 38 -15.16 16.39 5.75
N ILE A 39 -14.46 15.81 4.77
CA ILE A 39 -13.02 16.06 4.57
C ILE A 39 -12.76 16.59 3.15
N GLU A 40 -13.17 15.85 2.13
CA GLU A 40 -12.81 16.13 0.73
C GLU A 40 -13.48 17.41 0.20
N MET A 41 -14.78 17.57 0.44
CA MET A 41 -15.53 18.75 -0.01
C MET A 41 -15.03 20.06 0.64
N PRO A 42 -14.83 20.14 1.97
CA PRO A 42 -14.22 21.33 2.58
C PRO A 42 -12.80 21.63 2.08
N LEU A 43 -12.02 20.60 1.76
CA LEU A 43 -10.67 20.78 1.22
C LEU A 43 -10.73 21.36 -0.21
N PHE A 44 -11.63 20.86 -1.06
CA PHE A 44 -11.82 21.37 -2.42
C PHE A 44 -12.41 22.78 -2.44
N LEU A 45 -13.40 23.04 -1.58
CA LEU A 45 -14.04 24.35 -1.42
C LEU A 45 -13.15 25.37 -0.67
N ARG A 46 -11.92 25.02 -0.31
CA ARG A 46 -10.96 25.86 0.45
C ARG A 46 -11.47 26.33 1.82
N ASN A 47 -12.46 25.63 2.37
CA ASN A 47 -12.94 25.87 3.73
C ASN A 47 -11.97 25.30 4.79
N LEU A 48 -11.10 24.37 4.39
CA LEU A 48 -10.02 23.85 5.23
C LEU A 48 -8.68 24.51 4.86
N LYS A 49 -7.86 24.85 5.86
CA LYS A 49 -6.48 25.32 5.61
C LYS A 49 -5.67 24.19 4.98
N PHE A 50 -5.21 24.41 3.76
CA PHE A 50 -4.38 23.44 3.05
C PHE A 50 -3.06 23.24 3.81
N SER A 51 -2.80 21.99 4.19
CA SER A 51 -1.52 21.54 4.75
C SER A 51 -0.94 20.47 3.84
N TYR A 52 0.38 20.46 3.67
CA TYR A 52 1.09 19.47 2.86
C TYR A 52 0.79 18.01 3.25
N THR A 53 0.38 17.77 4.50
CA THR A 53 -0.07 16.45 4.97
C THR A 53 -1.32 15.92 4.26
N HIS A 54 -2.14 16.79 3.67
CA HIS A 54 -3.35 16.39 2.94
C HIS A 54 -3.07 15.89 1.52
N ILE A 55 -1.91 16.23 0.94
CA ILE A 55 -1.55 15.81 -0.43
C ILE A 55 -1.50 14.29 -0.55
N PRO A 56 -0.67 13.55 0.23
CA PRO A 56 -0.63 12.10 0.13
C PRO A 56 -1.97 11.45 0.50
N TYR A 57 -2.72 12.06 1.42
CA TYR A 57 -4.06 11.58 1.76
C TYR A 57 -5.00 11.61 0.54
N VAL A 58 -5.13 12.76 -0.14
CA VAL A 58 -6.04 12.89 -1.30
C VAL A 58 -5.55 12.06 -2.48
N LEU A 59 -4.25 12.11 -2.78
CA LEU A 59 -3.67 11.37 -3.90
C LEU A 59 -3.77 9.86 -3.71
N GLY A 60 -3.44 9.35 -2.52
CA GLY A 60 -3.57 7.92 -2.22
C GLY A 60 -5.02 7.47 -2.29
N ARG A 61 -5.96 8.30 -1.81
CA ARG A 61 -7.38 7.96 -1.79
C ARG A 61 -8.00 7.93 -3.18
N ALA A 62 -7.86 9.02 -3.94
CA ALA A 62 -8.38 9.12 -5.29
C ALA A 62 -7.66 8.14 -6.24
N GLY A 63 -6.35 8.00 -6.09
CA GLY A 63 -5.54 7.05 -6.83
C GLY A 63 -5.97 5.61 -6.57
N GLY A 64 -6.31 5.24 -5.34
CA GLY A 64 -6.76 3.89 -4.99
C GLY A 64 -8.08 3.52 -5.70
N VAL A 65 -9.04 4.44 -5.70
CA VAL A 65 -10.30 4.27 -6.46
C VAL A 65 -10.02 4.15 -7.96
N ALA A 66 -9.22 5.06 -8.51
CA ALA A 66 -8.88 5.05 -9.93
C ALA A 66 -8.15 3.76 -10.32
N GLY A 67 -7.18 3.31 -9.51
CA GLY A 67 -6.42 2.09 -9.73
C GLY A 67 -7.30 0.84 -9.75
N ALA A 68 -8.20 0.69 -8.77
CA ALA A 68 -9.14 -0.43 -8.72
C ALA A 68 -10.12 -0.43 -9.90
N ILE A 69 -10.66 0.73 -10.28
CA ILE A 69 -11.52 0.84 -11.47
C ILE A 69 -10.76 0.44 -12.73
N ILE A 70 -9.52 0.89 -12.88
CA ILE A 70 -8.70 0.51 -14.04
C ILE A 70 -8.41 -1.00 -14.02
N MET A 71 -8.06 -1.59 -12.87
CA MET A 71 -7.85 -3.04 -12.74
C MET A 71 -9.08 -3.84 -13.15
N ILE A 72 -10.27 -3.46 -12.66
CA ILE A 72 -11.54 -4.13 -13.01
C ILE A 72 -11.88 -3.91 -14.49
N THR A 73 -11.64 -2.73 -15.04
CA THR A 73 -11.91 -2.46 -16.46
C THR A 73 -10.96 -3.23 -17.37
N LEU A 74 -9.69 -3.29 -16.98
CA LEU A 74 -8.68 -4.18 -17.56
C LEU A 74 -8.92 -5.62 -17.11
N SER A 75 -10.07 -6.02 -16.57
CA SER A 75 -10.36 -7.42 -16.28
C SER A 75 -11.35 -8.05 -17.26
N THR A 76 -12.09 -7.22 -18.01
CA THR A 76 -13.17 -7.64 -18.91
C THR A 76 -12.67 -7.84 -20.34
N GLU A 77 -13.20 -8.84 -21.06
CA GLU A 77 -12.63 -9.53 -22.23
C GLU A 77 -12.18 -8.67 -23.46
N ASP A 78 -12.37 -7.35 -23.48
CA ASP A 78 -12.03 -6.47 -24.62
C ASP A 78 -10.64 -5.78 -24.48
N TYR A 79 -9.65 -6.55 -24.02
CA TYR A 79 -8.36 -6.07 -23.51
C TYR A 79 -7.41 -5.42 -24.52
N GLY A 80 -7.46 -5.86 -25.78
CA GLY A 80 -6.33 -5.69 -26.70
C GLY A 80 -5.93 -4.23 -26.93
N SER A 81 -6.92 -3.33 -27.04
CA SER A 81 -6.67 -1.92 -27.35
C SER A 81 -6.36 -1.06 -26.11
N TYR A 82 -6.95 -1.39 -24.95
CA TYR A 82 -6.79 -0.62 -23.72
C TYR A 82 -5.51 -0.98 -22.96
N CYS A 83 -5.10 -2.25 -22.99
CA CYS A 83 -3.87 -2.73 -22.36
C CYS A 83 -2.65 -1.96 -22.87
N GLU A 84 -2.53 -1.68 -24.18
CA GLU A 84 -1.39 -0.93 -24.70
C GLU A 84 -1.34 0.52 -24.21
N ARG A 85 -2.51 1.17 -24.10
CA ARG A 85 -2.61 2.58 -23.68
C ARG A 85 -2.45 2.76 -22.17
N LEU A 86 -2.99 1.84 -21.37
CA LEU A 86 -2.98 1.92 -19.91
C LEU A 86 -1.74 1.27 -19.27
N ARG A 87 -0.98 0.47 -20.02
CA ARG A 87 0.28 -0.17 -19.59
C ARG A 87 1.25 0.76 -18.87
N PRO A 88 1.62 1.95 -19.38
CA PRO A 88 2.56 2.82 -18.68
C PRO A 88 1.94 3.52 -17.47
N VAL A 89 0.61 3.69 -17.46
CA VAL A 89 -0.10 4.44 -16.43
C VAL A 89 -0.25 3.60 -15.16
N MET A 90 -0.51 2.30 -15.30
CA MET A 90 -0.86 1.43 -14.19
C MET A 90 0.21 1.32 -13.09
N PRO A 91 1.48 1.04 -13.41
CA PRO A 91 2.52 0.97 -12.39
C PRO A 91 2.76 2.32 -11.72
N VAL A 92 2.60 3.43 -12.45
CA VAL A 92 2.73 4.78 -11.89
C VAL A 92 1.61 5.08 -10.90
N VAL A 93 0.36 4.76 -11.25
CA VAL A 93 -0.78 4.90 -10.35
C VAL A 93 -0.59 4.01 -9.12
N ALA A 94 -0.21 2.74 -9.30
CA ALA A 94 0.05 1.82 -8.19
C ALA A 94 1.17 2.33 -7.28
N ALA A 95 2.28 2.80 -7.85
CA ALA A 95 3.40 3.38 -7.11
C ALA A 95 2.95 4.60 -6.29
N ILE A 96 2.22 5.54 -6.90
CA ILE A 96 1.70 6.73 -6.21
C ILE A 96 0.76 6.32 -5.08
N VAL A 97 -0.14 5.36 -5.30
CA VAL A 97 -1.10 4.92 -4.29
C VAL A 97 -0.38 4.29 -3.10
N VAL A 98 0.56 3.39 -3.35
CA VAL A 98 1.34 2.71 -2.31
C VAL A 98 2.17 3.71 -1.52
N THR A 99 2.95 4.57 -2.18
CA THR A 99 3.79 5.55 -1.49
C THR A 99 2.97 6.58 -0.74
N CYS A 100 1.85 7.05 -1.29
CA CYS A 100 0.93 7.96 -0.61
C CYS A 100 0.30 7.30 0.63
N SER A 101 -0.10 6.03 0.52
CA SER A 101 -0.61 5.26 1.66
C SER A 101 0.43 5.15 2.77
N SER A 102 1.65 4.69 2.47
CA SER A 102 2.72 4.60 3.47
C SER A 102 3.09 5.97 4.03
N THR A 103 3.12 7.02 3.21
CA THR A 103 3.36 8.40 3.66
C THR A 103 2.29 8.84 4.66
N ASN A 104 1.01 8.56 4.38
CA ASN A 104 -0.11 8.93 5.26
C ASN A 104 0.03 8.29 6.65
N ILE A 105 0.54 7.06 6.72
CA ILE A 105 0.80 6.37 7.99
C ILE A 105 2.07 6.94 8.64
N ALA A 106 3.12 7.19 7.87
CA ALA A 106 4.38 7.76 8.34
C ALA A 106 4.24 9.17 8.95
N ILE A 107 3.23 9.95 8.56
CA ILE A 107 2.94 11.25 9.18
C ILE A 107 2.72 11.12 10.69
N ARG A 108 2.16 9.99 11.16
CA ARG A 108 1.90 9.76 12.60
C ARG A 108 3.19 9.74 13.44
N PRO A 109 4.18 8.86 13.19
CA PRO A 109 5.43 8.91 13.95
C PRO A 109 6.23 10.19 13.68
N LEU A 110 6.18 10.77 12.47
CA LEU A 110 6.83 12.06 12.18
C LEU A 110 6.30 13.20 13.07
N THR A 111 4.99 13.24 13.31
CA THR A 111 4.38 14.23 14.22
C THR A 111 4.70 13.97 15.69
N LEU A 112 4.75 12.69 16.08
CA LEU A 112 5.04 12.26 17.45
C LEU A 112 6.48 12.57 17.86
N PHE A 113 7.43 12.40 16.95
CA PHE A 113 8.85 12.69 17.16
C PHE A 113 9.30 14.05 16.63
N ARG A 114 8.38 15.03 16.50
CA ARG A 114 8.69 16.37 15.96
C ARG A 114 9.86 17.08 16.67
N ARG A 115 10.16 16.73 17.93
CA ARG A 115 11.28 17.26 18.71
C ARG A 115 12.59 16.47 18.58
N ASN A 116 12.55 15.24 18.08
CA ASN A 116 13.74 14.39 17.94
C ASN A 116 14.18 14.34 16.47
N TYR A 117 15.11 15.24 16.11
CA TYR A 117 15.61 15.38 14.75
C TYR A 117 16.31 14.12 14.21
N TYR A 118 16.87 13.27 15.07
CA TYR A 118 17.50 12.02 14.64
C TYR A 118 16.47 11.04 14.08
N ILE A 119 15.38 10.80 14.82
CA ILE A 119 14.30 9.92 14.36
C ILE A 119 13.63 10.51 13.12
N LEU A 120 13.42 11.84 13.12
CA LEU A 120 12.86 12.54 11.97
C LEU A 120 13.74 12.39 10.71
N GLY A 121 15.06 12.49 10.86
CA GLY A 121 16.02 12.29 9.78
C GLY A 121 15.99 10.88 9.22
N VAL A 122 16.00 9.86 10.09
CA VAL A 122 15.93 8.44 9.68
C VAL A 122 14.62 8.15 8.94
N LEU A 123 13.47 8.57 9.50
CA LEU A 123 12.16 8.38 8.84
C LEU A 123 12.08 9.17 7.53
N GLY A 124 12.64 10.38 7.48
CA GLY A 124 12.65 11.21 6.27
C GLY A 124 13.47 10.59 5.15
N VAL A 125 14.67 10.09 5.43
CA VAL A 125 15.53 9.41 4.45
C VAL A 125 14.86 8.15 3.94
N ALA A 126 14.35 7.31 4.83
CA ALA A 126 13.66 6.07 4.44
C ALA A 126 12.40 6.34 3.61
N LEU A 127 11.63 7.39 3.94
CA LEU A 127 10.49 7.81 3.11
C LEU A 127 10.93 8.23 1.70
N ILE A 128 12.01 9.02 1.57
CA ILE A 128 12.52 9.43 0.26
C ILE A 128 12.99 8.20 -0.54
N THR A 129 13.70 7.27 0.11
CA THR A 129 14.10 6.00 -0.51
C THR A 129 12.89 5.20 -0.98
N HIS A 130 11.82 5.13 -0.19
CA HIS A 130 10.59 4.43 -0.58
C HIS A 130 9.98 5.02 -1.86
N TRP A 131 9.89 6.35 -1.93
CA TRP A 131 9.39 7.05 -3.12
C TRP A 131 10.27 6.79 -4.36
N LEU A 132 11.59 6.85 -4.20
CA LEU A 132 12.52 6.57 -5.29
C LEU A 132 12.38 5.13 -5.79
N MET A 133 12.28 4.15 -4.89
CA MET A 133 12.07 2.75 -5.24
C MET A 133 10.75 2.53 -5.98
N ALA A 134 9.67 3.17 -5.53
CA ALA A 134 8.37 3.06 -6.20
C ALA A 134 8.40 3.63 -7.63
N THR A 135 9.13 4.72 -7.86
CA THR A 135 9.26 5.32 -9.20
C THR A 135 10.19 4.57 -10.14
N THR A 136 11.12 3.77 -9.58
CA THR A 136 12.11 2.99 -10.35
C THR A 136 11.73 1.53 -10.51
N ALA A 137 10.74 1.06 -9.75
CA ALA A 137 10.16 -0.28 -9.90
C ALA A 137 9.67 -0.44 -11.36
N PRO A 138 10.14 -1.48 -12.07
CA PRO A 138 9.93 -1.57 -13.51
C PRO A 138 8.44 -1.71 -13.84
N THR A 139 8.03 -1.03 -14.91
CA THR A 139 6.74 -1.25 -15.54
C THR A 139 6.78 -2.64 -16.19
N GLY A 140 6.08 -3.61 -15.60
CA GLY A 140 5.91 -4.91 -16.22
C GLY A 140 5.38 -4.76 -17.64
N LYS A 141 5.82 -5.61 -18.57
CA LYS A 141 5.12 -5.74 -19.85
C LYS A 141 3.67 -6.05 -19.53
N CYS A 142 2.72 -5.48 -20.28
CA CYS A 142 1.31 -5.88 -20.19
C CYS A 142 1.22 -7.30 -20.75
N VAL A 143 1.57 -8.26 -19.91
CA VAL A 143 1.32 -9.66 -20.15
C VAL A 143 -0.13 -9.86 -19.78
N ALA A 144 -0.87 -10.62 -20.58
CA ALA A 144 -2.22 -11.08 -20.24
C ALA A 144 -2.17 -11.74 -18.86
N ALA A 145 -2.44 -10.93 -17.83
CA ALA A 145 -2.63 -11.16 -16.41
C ALA A 145 -1.73 -12.16 -15.62
N LEU A 146 -0.88 -13.00 -16.24
CA LEU A 146 -0.34 -14.21 -15.60
C LEU A 146 1.09 -14.60 -15.97
N SER A 147 1.61 -14.30 -17.17
CA SER A 147 2.99 -14.70 -17.48
C SER A 147 3.98 -13.68 -16.92
N ALA A 148 4.25 -13.79 -15.61
CA ALA A 148 5.35 -13.06 -14.97
C ALA A 148 6.62 -13.27 -15.80
N SER A 149 7.08 -12.21 -16.47
CA SER A 149 8.35 -12.22 -17.19
C SER A 149 9.45 -12.43 -16.15
N GLU A 150 10.12 -13.58 -16.21
CA GLU A 150 11.10 -14.06 -15.22
C GLU A 150 12.20 -13.04 -14.88
N ASN A 151 12.51 -12.10 -15.79
CA ASN A 151 13.61 -11.13 -15.62
C ASN A 151 13.26 -9.85 -14.84
N HIS A 152 11.99 -9.51 -14.64
CA HIS A 152 11.59 -8.29 -13.90
C HIS A 152 11.25 -8.55 -12.42
N SER A 153 11.39 -9.80 -11.98
CA SER A 153 10.97 -10.25 -10.66
C SER A 153 11.74 -9.57 -9.52
N ASN A 154 13.07 -9.44 -9.62
CA ASN A 154 13.92 -9.04 -8.49
C ASN A 154 13.64 -7.62 -7.98
N MET A 155 13.40 -6.64 -8.85
CA MET A 155 13.11 -5.26 -8.43
C MET A 155 11.72 -5.16 -7.78
N ILE A 156 10.74 -5.91 -8.29
CA ILE A 156 9.39 -5.95 -7.74
C ILE A 156 9.42 -6.60 -6.35
N ILE A 157 10.14 -7.71 -6.19
CA ILE A 157 10.36 -8.37 -4.90
C ILE A 157 11.04 -7.43 -3.91
N LEU A 158 12.10 -6.75 -4.35
CA LEU A 158 12.83 -5.79 -3.53
C LEU A 158 11.91 -4.64 -3.08
N PHE A 159 11.08 -4.10 -3.98
CA PHE A 159 10.11 -3.06 -3.67
C PHE A 159 9.06 -3.51 -2.64
N TYR A 160 8.45 -4.68 -2.84
CA TYR A 160 7.47 -5.21 -1.87
C TYR A 160 8.10 -5.53 -0.52
N THR A 161 9.26 -6.18 -0.52
CA THR A 161 10.00 -6.48 0.73
C THR A 161 10.34 -5.20 1.47
N TYR A 162 10.86 -4.20 0.76
CA TYR A 162 11.17 -2.89 1.34
C TYR A 162 9.91 -2.21 1.88
N THR A 163 8.79 -2.27 1.16
CA THR A 163 7.51 -1.69 1.61
C THR A 163 7.00 -2.34 2.90
N ILE A 164 7.07 -3.67 3.02
CA ILE A 164 6.73 -4.38 4.25
C ILE A 164 7.62 -3.91 5.42
N LEU A 165 8.95 -3.88 5.21
CA LEU A 165 9.90 -3.44 6.24
C LEU A 165 9.69 -1.98 6.63
N TRP A 166 9.38 -1.13 5.67
CA TRP A 166 9.10 0.28 5.89
C TRP A 166 7.82 0.48 6.71
N ASP A 167 6.73 -0.19 6.37
CA ASP A 167 5.48 -0.11 7.12
C ASP A 167 5.62 -0.69 8.54
N LEU A 168 6.41 -1.76 8.72
CA LEU A 168 6.77 -2.30 10.03
C LEU A 168 7.58 -1.30 10.87
N LEU A 169 8.55 -0.65 10.24
CA LEU A 169 9.36 0.38 10.90
C LEU A 169 8.49 1.57 11.32
N ILE A 170 7.60 2.06 10.44
CA ILE A 170 6.63 3.11 10.78
C ILE A 170 5.77 2.69 11.97
N LEU A 171 5.25 1.46 11.98
CA LEU A 171 4.44 0.96 13.09
C LEU A 171 5.26 0.88 14.38
N GLY A 172 6.47 0.33 14.32
CA GLY A 172 7.37 0.21 15.47
C GLY A 172 7.66 1.57 16.11
N PHE A 173 8.00 2.59 15.30
CA PHE A 173 8.17 3.95 15.78
C PHE A 173 6.87 4.54 16.33
N THR A 174 5.73 4.29 15.69
CA THR A 174 4.42 4.77 16.17
C THR A 174 4.11 4.20 17.56
N ILE A 175 4.27 2.89 17.75
CA ILE A 175 4.07 2.22 19.04
C ILE A 175 5.05 2.75 20.09
N TYR A 176 6.33 2.84 19.73
CA TYR A 176 7.38 3.35 20.63
C TYR A 176 7.10 4.81 21.07
N GLY A 177 6.73 5.68 20.14
CA GLY A 177 6.40 7.07 20.47
C GLY A 177 5.14 7.19 21.32
N LEU A 178 4.14 6.33 21.08
CA LEU A 178 2.92 6.30 21.88
C LEU A 178 3.18 5.77 23.29
N ALA A 179 4.07 4.78 23.44
CA ALA A 179 4.47 4.22 24.71
C ALA A 179 5.28 5.23 25.55
N THR A 180 6.16 6.00 24.92
CA THR A 180 6.99 7.01 25.62
C THR A 180 6.22 8.28 25.99
N CYS A 181 5.10 8.58 25.32
CA CYS A 181 4.22 9.69 25.67
C CYS A 181 3.23 9.30 26.78
N LEU A 182 3.69 9.32 28.04
CA LEU A 182 2.91 8.99 29.26
C LEU A 182 1.48 9.59 29.32
N PRO A 183 1.20 10.85 28.92
CA PRO A 183 -0.15 11.41 28.96
C PRO A 183 -1.11 10.79 27.93
N ALA A 184 -0.58 10.14 26.89
CA ALA A 184 -1.37 9.61 25.78
C ALA A 184 -1.92 8.20 26.07
N GLN A 185 -1.27 7.41 26.94
CA GLN A 185 -1.62 6.00 27.17
C GLN A 185 -3.04 5.80 27.74
N THR A 186 -3.53 6.74 28.54
CA THR A 186 -4.88 6.68 29.11
C THR A 186 -5.96 7.21 28.17
N SER A 187 -5.58 7.80 27.05
CA SER A 187 -6.54 8.40 26.12
C SER A 187 -7.25 7.32 25.28
N PRO A 188 -8.57 7.45 25.03
CA PRO A 188 -9.28 6.58 24.10
C PRO A 188 -8.73 6.66 22.66
N LEU A 189 -8.01 7.74 22.34
CA LEU A 189 -7.30 7.91 21.08
C LEU A 189 -6.16 6.89 20.94
N TRP A 190 -5.38 6.63 21.99
CA TRP A 190 -4.30 5.65 21.97
C TRP A 190 -4.80 4.25 21.60
N ARG A 191 -5.89 3.80 22.23
CA ARG A 191 -6.46 2.46 21.96
C ARG A 191 -6.92 2.32 20.52
N ARG A 192 -7.58 3.35 19.96
CA ARG A 192 -8.03 3.35 18.56
C ARG A 192 -6.84 3.38 17.60
N LEU A 193 -5.85 4.24 17.88
CA LEU A 193 -4.69 4.41 17.03
C LEU A 193 -3.81 3.15 16.98
N TYR A 194 -3.61 2.53 18.14
CA TYR A 194 -2.91 1.25 18.27
C TYR A 194 -3.63 0.13 17.52
N SER A 195 -4.93 -0.04 17.77
CA SER A 195 -5.73 -1.09 17.10
C SER A 195 -5.74 -0.91 15.58
N GLN A 196 -5.93 0.31 15.07
CA GLN A 196 -5.89 0.58 13.63
C GLN A 196 -4.51 0.34 13.02
N GLY A 197 -3.43 0.74 13.72
CA GLY A 197 -2.06 0.55 13.24
C GLY A 197 -1.67 -0.92 13.16
N VAL A 198 -2.00 -1.71 14.19
CA VAL A 198 -1.72 -3.15 14.22
C VAL A 198 -2.54 -3.89 13.16
N VAL A 199 -3.84 -3.60 13.05
CA VAL A 199 -4.69 -4.21 12.01
C VAL A 199 -4.18 -3.89 10.61
N TYR A 200 -3.71 -2.66 10.37
CA TYR A 200 -3.12 -2.30 9.09
C TYR A 200 -1.88 -3.14 8.78
N VAL A 201 -0.91 -3.25 9.70
CA VAL A 201 0.31 -4.02 9.44
C VAL A 201 0.01 -5.49 9.22
N ILE A 202 -0.91 -6.08 9.99
CA ILE A 202 -1.33 -7.46 9.78
C ILE A 202 -1.94 -7.63 8.39
N ALA A 203 -2.84 -6.73 7.99
CA ALA A 203 -3.45 -6.77 6.66
C ALA A 203 -2.40 -6.61 5.55
N THR A 204 -1.50 -5.63 5.66
CA THR A 204 -0.41 -5.41 4.71
C THR A 204 0.50 -6.62 4.62
N ALA A 205 0.87 -7.23 5.74
CA ALA A 205 1.69 -8.43 5.74
C ALA A 205 0.98 -9.60 5.05
N LEU A 206 -0.27 -9.88 5.41
CA LEU A 206 -1.05 -10.96 4.81
C LEU A 206 -1.26 -10.78 3.30
N LEU A 207 -1.38 -9.53 2.84
CA LEU A 207 -1.56 -9.23 1.41
C LEU A 207 -0.24 -9.26 0.62
N ASN A 208 0.88 -8.89 1.23
CA ASN A 208 2.18 -8.83 0.53
C ASN A 208 3.00 -10.13 0.66
N ILE A 209 2.80 -10.94 1.70
CA ILE A 209 3.51 -12.23 1.87
C ILE A 209 3.27 -13.18 0.68
N PRO A 210 2.03 -13.36 0.16
CA PRO A 210 1.80 -14.22 -1.00
C PRO A 210 2.48 -13.75 -2.28
N MET A 211 2.83 -12.45 -2.36
CA MET A 211 3.54 -11.86 -3.49
C MET A 211 5.06 -12.06 -3.41
N LEU A 212 5.58 -12.51 -2.25
CA LEU A 212 6.97 -12.90 -2.14
C LEU A 212 7.16 -14.27 -2.81
N PRO A 213 8.15 -14.42 -3.70
CA PRO A 213 8.45 -15.69 -4.31
C PRO A 213 8.79 -16.72 -3.23
N GLN A 214 8.34 -17.96 -3.44
CA GLN A 214 8.65 -19.09 -2.55
C GLN A 214 10.15 -19.37 -2.45
N GLU A 215 10.96 -18.84 -3.38
CA GLU A 215 12.41 -18.94 -3.40
C GLU A 215 13.13 -17.90 -2.53
N LEU A 216 12.41 -17.16 -1.68
CA LEU A 216 13.05 -16.21 -0.76
C LEU A 216 14.10 -16.95 0.10
N PRO A 217 15.32 -16.41 0.25
CA PRO A 217 16.35 -17.00 1.10
C PRO A 217 15.77 -17.28 2.49
N SER A 218 16.00 -18.48 3.02
CA SER A 218 15.45 -18.93 4.31
C SER A 218 15.66 -17.91 5.44
N ALA A 219 16.75 -17.13 5.40
CA ALA A 219 17.03 -16.03 6.32
C ALA A 219 15.93 -14.95 6.38
N LEU A 220 15.33 -14.57 5.25
CA LEU A 220 14.23 -13.59 5.19
C LEU A 220 12.93 -14.19 5.75
N TRP A 221 12.69 -15.48 5.54
CA TRP A 221 11.58 -16.20 6.18
C TRP A 221 11.71 -16.21 7.70
N TYR A 222 12.91 -16.46 8.23
CA TYR A 222 13.16 -16.38 9.67
C TYR A 222 12.97 -14.97 10.23
N LEU A 223 13.37 -13.94 9.48
CA LEU A 223 13.20 -12.54 9.89
C LEU A 223 11.71 -12.16 9.93
N LEU A 224 10.93 -12.59 8.92
CA LEU A 224 9.48 -12.41 8.91
C LEU A 224 8.81 -13.20 10.06
N LEU A 225 9.17 -14.46 10.28
CA LEU A 225 8.62 -15.28 11.38
C LEU A 225 8.96 -14.70 12.77
N LEU A 226 10.16 -14.16 12.95
CA LEU A 226 10.58 -13.47 14.19
C LEU A 226 9.85 -12.14 14.42
N LEU A 227 9.33 -11.51 13.37
CA LEU A 227 8.55 -10.28 13.48
C LEU A 227 7.07 -10.54 13.82
N PHE A 228 6.58 -11.77 13.63
CA PHE A 228 5.21 -12.19 13.94
C PHE A 228 5.07 -13.06 15.20
N HIS A 229 6.17 -13.36 15.90
CA HIS A 229 6.19 -14.04 17.20
C HIS A 229 6.52 -13.06 18.33
#